data_AF-A0A6P4JHI5-F1
#
_entry.id   AF-A0A6P4JHI5-F1
#
_cell.length_a   1.000
_cell.length_b   1.000
_cell.length_c   1.000
_cell.angle_alpha   90.00
_cell.angle_beta   90.00
_cell.angle_gamma   90.00
#
_symmetry.space_group_name_H-M   'P 1'
#
loop_
_entity.id
_entity.type
_entity.pdbx_description
1 polymer ?
#
loop_
_entity_poly.entity_id
_entity_poly.type
_entity_poly.pdbx_seq_one_letter_code
_entity_poly.pdbx_strand_id
1 'polypeptide(L)'
;MIRATKCLWVIVFLVLFIHRNRAATNVLYEFHIREASREREEKGVLKDASEDSRAEPELIVTGKRTSGVVLPFNNISYVYMETATYVADNSGYHVKYNFTLEPLEGGPRLNGQTLKSTVG
;
A
#
# COMPACT_ATOMS: atom_id res chain seq x y z
N MET A 1 6.38 24.17 45.42
CA MET A 1 5.76 22.95 44.87
C MET A 1 5.16 23.13 43.47
N ILE A 2 4.35 24.17 43.20
CA ILE A 2 3.65 24.37 41.90
C ILE A 2 4.60 24.41 40.67
N ARG A 3 5.82 24.90 40.83
CA ARG A 3 6.84 24.99 39.76
C ARG A 3 7.35 23.62 39.31
N ALA A 4 7.53 22.68 40.23
CA ALA A 4 8.03 21.33 39.94
C ALA A 4 6.96 20.50 39.21
N THR A 5 5.70 20.63 39.60
CA THR A 5 4.58 19.96 38.95
C THR A 5 4.42 20.41 37.50
N LYS A 6 4.53 21.72 37.23
CA LYS A 6 4.47 22.25 35.84
C LYS A 6 5.64 21.76 34.98
N CYS A 7 6.86 21.69 35.50
CA CYS A 7 8.00 21.11 34.77
C CYS A 7 7.79 19.64 34.43
N LEU A 8 7.24 18.86 35.37
CA LEU A 8 6.99 17.43 35.15
C LEU A 8 5.97 17.20 34.02
N TRP A 9 4.90 18.01 33.97
CA TRP A 9 3.94 17.97 32.86
C TRP A 9 4.60 18.28 31.51
N VAL A 10 5.48 19.29 31.44
CA VAL A 10 6.22 19.63 30.21
C VAL A 10 7.11 18.48 29.75
N ILE A 11 7.80 17.80 30.68
CA ILE A 11 8.63 16.63 30.37
C ILE A 11 7.77 15.48 29.85
N VAL A 12 6.63 15.20 30.48
CA VAL A 12 5.69 14.16 30.02
C VAL A 12 5.17 14.48 28.62
N PHE A 13 4.79 15.74 28.36
CA PHE A 13 4.38 16.18 27.02
C PHE A 13 5.49 16.01 25.98
N LEU A 14 6.74 16.33 26.32
CA LEU A 14 7.89 16.13 25.43
C LEU A 14 8.14 14.66 25.14
N VAL A 15 8.10 13.78 26.13
CA VAL A 15 8.28 12.32 25.93
C VAL A 15 7.18 11.75 25.05
N LEU A 16 5.92 12.12 25.29
CA LEU A 16 4.79 11.71 24.46
C LEU A 16 4.93 12.23 23.01
N PHE A 17 5.38 13.47 22.85
CA PHE A 17 5.60 14.08 21.55
C PHE A 17 6.72 13.38 20.78
N ILE A 18 7.85 13.09 21.43
CA ILE A 18 8.97 12.35 20.84
C ILE A 18 8.51 10.94 20.44
N HIS A 19 7.80 10.23 21.31
CA HIS A 19 7.37 8.86 21.02
C HIS A 19 6.40 8.80 19.83
N ARG A 20 5.46 9.76 19.75
CA ARG A 20 4.53 9.87 18.62
C ARG A 20 5.24 10.20 17.31
N ASN A 21 6.26 11.07 17.33
CA ASN A 21 7.04 11.40 16.14
C ASN A 21 7.95 10.25 15.70
N ARG A 22 8.48 9.46 16.65
CA ARG A 22 9.31 8.28 16.35
C ARG A 22 8.55 7.23 15.53
N ALA A 23 7.24 7.08 15.77
CA ALA A 23 6.38 6.23 14.95
C ALA A 23 6.22 6.74 13.50
N ALA A 24 6.31 8.06 13.29
CA ALA A 24 6.22 8.67 11.96
C ALA A 24 7.54 8.61 11.17
N THR A 25 8.69 8.55 11.86
CA THR A 25 10.03 8.52 11.22
C THR A 25 10.45 7.14 10.69
N ASN A 26 9.71 6.08 11.02
CA ASN A 26 10.06 4.73 10.57
C ASN A 26 9.76 4.50 9.08
N VAL A 27 8.87 5.29 8.48
CA VAL A 27 8.59 5.20 7.03
C VAL A 27 9.49 6.19 6.30
N LEU A 28 10.41 5.68 5.48
CA LEU A 28 11.32 6.52 4.69
C LEU A 28 10.63 7.05 3.43
N TYR A 29 9.87 6.19 2.77
CA TYR A 29 9.08 6.54 1.60
C TYR A 29 7.88 5.61 1.46
N GLU A 30 6.83 6.15 0.85
CA GLU A 30 5.66 5.40 0.44
C GLU A 30 5.14 6.02 -0.85
N PHE A 31 4.93 5.21 -1.89
CA PHE A 31 4.34 5.68 -3.14
C PHE A 31 3.31 4.71 -3.69
N HIS A 32 2.34 5.30 -4.38
CA HIS A 32 1.18 4.62 -4.95
C HIS A 32 1.02 5.11 -6.39
N ILE A 33 1.17 4.20 -7.35
CA ILE A 33 1.04 4.48 -8.78
C ILE A 33 -0.13 3.64 -9.30
N ARG A 34 -1.11 4.32 -9.91
CA ARG A 34 -2.27 3.68 -10.54
C ARG A 34 -2.37 4.10 -12.00
N GLU A 35 -2.42 3.12 -12.89
CA GLU A 35 -2.69 3.23 -14.32
C GLU A 35 -3.90 2.33 -14.67
N ALA A 36 -4.51 2.53 -15.85
CA ALA A 36 -5.77 1.88 -16.22
C ALA A 36 -5.80 0.35 -16.08
N SER A 37 -4.65 -0.32 -16.17
CA SER A 37 -4.52 -1.77 -15.99
C SER A 37 -3.35 -2.17 -15.07
N ARG A 38 -2.78 -1.21 -14.34
CA ARG A 38 -1.62 -1.45 -13.48
C ARG A 38 -1.75 -0.70 -12.17
N GLU A 39 -1.42 -1.37 -11.08
CA GLU A 39 -1.27 -0.75 -9.77
C GLU A 39 0.10 -1.14 -9.22
N ARG A 40 0.81 -0.16 -8.66
CA ARG A 40 2.07 -0.38 -7.95
C ARG A 40 2.04 0.39 -6.65
N GLU A 41 2.24 -0.32 -5.57
CA GLU A 41 2.45 0.21 -4.24
C GLU A 41 3.85 -0.19 -3.78
N GLU A 42 4.59 0.74 -3.19
CA GLU A 42 5.88 0.42 -2.58
C GLU A 42 6.11 1.29 -1.34
N LYS A 43 6.72 0.67 -0.35
CA LYS A 43 7.00 1.28 0.94
C LYS A 43 8.35 0.81 1.47
N GLY A 44 9.20 1.76 1.83
CA GLY A 44 10.44 1.53 2.57
C GLY A 44 10.26 1.89 4.05
N VAL A 45 10.49 0.92 4.93
CA VAL A 45 10.40 1.09 6.38
C VAL A 45 11.73 0.77 7.03
N LEU A 46 12.23 1.68 7.85
CA LEU A 46 13.34 1.42 8.76
C LEU A 46 12.77 0.82 10.05
N LYS A 47 13.13 -0.43 10.32
CA LYS A 47 12.73 -1.14 11.53
C LYS A 47 13.87 -1.04 12.54
N ASP A 48 13.64 -0.25 13.58
CA ASP A 48 14.49 -0.26 14.77
C ASP A 48 14.44 -1.66 15.40
N ALA A 49 15.60 -2.22 15.75
CA ALA A 49 15.66 -3.47 16.49
C ALA A 49 15.17 -3.25 17.92
N SER A 50 13.87 -3.45 18.15
CA SER A 50 13.19 -3.01 19.37
C SER A 50 13.44 -3.89 20.60
N GLU A 51 14.29 -4.92 20.53
CA GLU A 51 14.56 -5.81 21.67
C GLU A 51 16.05 -6.04 21.95
N ASP A 52 16.94 -5.87 20.97
CA ASP A 52 18.39 -6.03 21.15
C ASP A 52 19.14 -4.73 20.87
N SER A 53 19.68 -4.12 21.93
CA SER A 53 20.49 -2.88 21.87
C SER A 53 21.74 -2.93 20.99
N ARG A 54 22.02 -4.08 20.37
CA ARG A 54 23.17 -4.34 19.47
C ARG A 54 22.78 -4.62 18.03
N ALA A 55 21.50 -4.80 17.74
CA ALA A 55 21.06 -5.10 16.38
C ALA A 55 20.99 -3.79 15.56
N GLU A 56 21.67 -3.81 14.41
CA GLU A 56 21.65 -2.69 13.47
C GLU A 56 20.24 -2.48 12.92
N PRO A 57 19.82 -1.23 12.66
CA PRO A 57 18.52 -0.95 12.08
C PRO A 57 18.40 -1.60 10.70
N GLU A 58 17.26 -2.25 10.43
CA GLU A 58 17.01 -2.96 9.18
C GLU A 58 16.10 -2.14 8.26
N LEU A 59 16.49 -2.01 7.00
CA LEU A 59 15.63 -1.45 5.95
C LEU A 59 14.82 -2.58 5.32
N ILE A 60 13.48 -2.48 5.44
CA ILE A 60 12.55 -3.40 4.80
C ILE A 60 11.84 -2.66 3.67
N VAL A 61 11.99 -3.13 2.44
CA VAL A 61 11.24 -2.63 1.28
C VAL A 61 10.15 -3.62 0.94
N THR A 62 8.90 -3.15 0.98
CA THR A 62 7.73 -3.94 0.60
C THR A 62 7.07 -3.32 -0.59
N GLY A 63 6.54 -4.15 -1.49
CA GLY A 63 5.74 -3.63 -2.58
C GLY A 63 4.78 -4.65 -3.16
N LYS A 64 3.77 -4.12 -3.84
CA LYS A 64 2.73 -4.88 -4.52
C LYS A 64 2.57 -4.30 -5.90
N ARG A 65 2.67 -5.16 -6.91
CA ARG A 65 2.43 -4.82 -8.31
C ARG A 65 1.30 -5.69 -8.83
N THR A 66 0.25 -5.07 -9.32
CA THR A 66 -0.82 -5.74 -10.05
C THR A 66 -0.79 -5.28 -11.51
N SER A 67 -0.86 -6.22 -12.45
CA SER A 67 -0.99 -5.95 -13.88
C SER A 67 -2.08 -6.80 -14.49
N GLY A 68 -2.96 -6.16 -15.26
CA GLY A 68 -4.06 -6.81 -15.96
C GLY A 68 -3.92 -6.72 -17.47
N VAL A 69 -4.36 -7.75 -18.19
CA VAL A 69 -4.56 -7.72 -19.64
C VAL A 69 -5.89 -8.35 -19.99
N VAL A 70 -6.60 -7.74 -20.95
CA VAL A 70 -7.84 -8.30 -21.49
C VAL A 70 -7.49 -9.25 -22.63
N LEU A 71 -7.88 -10.50 -22.50
CA LEU A 71 -7.65 -11.56 -23.48
C LEU A 71 -8.97 -11.89 -24.19
N PRO A 72 -9.08 -11.72 -25.52
CA PRO A 72 -10.25 -12.15 -26.27
C PRO A 72 -10.21 -13.67 -26.50
N PHE A 73 -11.32 -14.39 -26.21
CA PHE A 73 -11.46 -15.82 -26.49
C PHE A 73 -12.91 -16.18 -26.84
N ASN A 74 -13.16 -16.68 -28.05
CA ASN A 74 -14.46 -17.22 -28.50
C ASN A 74 -15.70 -16.36 -28.08
N ASN A 75 -15.72 -15.09 -28.49
CA ASN A 75 -16.77 -14.08 -28.19
C ASN A 75 -16.91 -13.65 -26.72
N ILE A 76 -16.06 -14.14 -25.83
CA ILE A 76 -15.98 -13.72 -24.43
C ILE A 76 -14.62 -13.07 -24.21
N SER A 77 -14.59 -11.94 -23.52
CA SER A 77 -13.36 -11.34 -23.04
C SER A 77 -13.05 -11.88 -21.66
N TYR A 78 -11.79 -12.14 -21.36
CA TYR A 78 -11.31 -12.49 -20.03
C TYR A 78 -10.36 -11.41 -19.53
N VAL A 79 -10.39 -11.14 -18.23
CA VAL A 79 -9.36 -10.35 -17.56
C VAL A 79 -8.38 -11.31 -16.93
N TYR A 80 -7.15 -11.32 -17.42
CA TYR A 80 -6.04 -11.92 -16.73
C TYR A 80 -5.42 -10.87 -15.81
N MET A 81 -5.33 -11.16 -14.51
CA MET A 81 -4.61 -10.31 -13.55
C MET A 81 -3.48 -11.09 -12.89
N GLU A 82 -2.30 -10.52 -12.95
CA GLU A 82 -1.11 -10.94 -12.21
C GLU A 82 -0.87 -9.96 -11.06
N THR A 83 -0.70 -10.48 -9.85
CA THR A 83 -0.30 -9.70 -8.68
C THR A 83 0.98 -10.28 -8.09
N ALA A 84 2.05 -9.50 -8.09
CA ALA A 84 3.31 -9.80 -7.43
C ALA A 84 3.41 -8.99 -6.13
N THR A 85 3.53 -9.67 -5.00
CA THR A 85 3.87 -9.05 -3.70
C THR A 85 5.30 -9.39 -3.36
N TYR A 86 6.14 -8.38 -3.12
CA TYR A 86 7.56 -8.57 -2.84
C TYR A 86 7.99 -7.92 -1.52
N VAL A 87 8.98 -8.54 -0.90
CA VAL A 87 9.63 -8.08 0.33
C VAL A 87 11.14 -8.20 0.14
N ALA A 88 11.86 -7.11 0.33
CA ALA A 88 13.31 -7.08 0.43
C ALA A 88 13.68 -6.75 1.88
N ASP A 89 14.40 -7.66 2.53
CA ASP A 89 14.87 -7.55 3.91
C ASP A 89 16.30 -8.15 4.02
N ASN A 90 16.85 -8.27 5.22
CA ASN A 90 18.20 -8.84 5.41
C ASN A 90 18.31 -10.32 5.04
N SER A 91 17.18 -11.03 4.88
CA SER A 91 17.15 -12.42 4.41
C SER A 91 17.09 -12.53 2.89
N GLY A 92 17.01 -11.41 2.17
CA GLY A 92 17.07 -11.31 0.72
C GLY A 92 15.79 -10.77 0.10
N TYR A 93 15.57 -11.12 -1.17
CA TYR A 93 14.42 -10.68 -1.96
C TYR A 93 13.42 -11.83 -2.14
N HIS A 94 12.21 -11.64 -1.61
CA HIS A 94 11.13 -12.62 -1.62
C HIS A 94 9.98 -12.12 -2.46
N VAL A 95 9.40 -12.99 -3.31
CA VAL A 95 8.24 -12.63 -4.14
C VAL A 95 7.19 -13.71 -4.09
N LYS A 96 5.93 -13.30 -3.92
CA LYS A 96 4.76 -14.13 -4.06
C LYS A 96 3.94 -13.65 -5.25
N TYR A 97 3.68 -14.56 -6.19
CA TYR A 97 2.82 -14.31 -7.35
C TYR A 97 1.42 -14.88 -7.11
N ASN A 98 0.41 -14.14 -7.55
CA ASN A 98 -0.98 -14.58 -7.59
C ASN A 98 -1.56 -14.26 -8.97
N PHE A 99 -2.20 -15.24 -9.59
CA PHE A 99 -2.75 -15.12 -10.93
C PHE A 99 -4.24 -15.42 -10.87
N THR A 100 -5.03 -14.57 -11.51
CA THR A 100 -6.48 -14.75 -11.66
C THR A 100 -6.86 -14.59 -13.11
N LEU A 101 -7.84 -15.37 -13.54
CA LEU A 101 -8.42 -15.29 -14.87
C LEU A 101 -9.93 -15.31 -14.70
N GLU A 102 -10.56 -14.17 -14.91
CA GLU A 102 -12.00 -14.01 -14.72
C GLU A 102 -12.64 -13.63 -16.06
N PRO A 103 -13.84 -14.15 -16.39
CA PRO A 103 -14.57 -13.66 -17.54
C PRO A 103 -14.88 -12.18 -17.31
N LEU A 104 -14.50 -11.33 -18.26
CA LEU A 104 -14.98 -9.97 -18.33
C LEU A 104 -16.46 -10.07 -18.72
N GLU A 105 -17.34 -10.12 -17.72
CA GLU A 105 -18.76 -9.93 -17.96
C GLU A 105 -18.88 -8.59 -18.69
N GLY A 106 -19.24 -8.65 -19.98
CA GLY A 106 -19.59 -7.46 -20.73
C GLY A 106 -20.73 -6.82 -19.96
N GLY A 107 -20.41 -5.76 -19.20
CA GLY A 107 -21.41 -5.01 -18.45
C GLY A 107 -22.61 -4.76 -19.36
N PRO A 108 -23.84 -4.86 -18.83
CA PRO A 108 -25.05 -4.83 -19.64
C PRO A 108 -24.91 -3.63 -20.56
N ARG A 109 -24.80 -3.90 -21.87
CA ARG A 109 -24.81 -2.90 -22.93
C ARG A 109 -25.73 -1.79 -22.46
N LEU A 110 -25.21 -0.58 -22.26
CA LEU A 110 -26.01 0.57 -21.84
C LEU A 110 -27.34 0.48 -22.59
N ASN A 111 -28.42 0.17 -21.86
CA ASN A 111 -29.70 -0.05 -22.50
C ASN A 111 -30.02 1.26 -23.25
N GLY A 112 -30.42 1.18 -24.52
CA GLY A 112 -30.69 2.38 -25.33
C GLY A 112 -31.70 3.33 -24.68
N GLN A 113 -32.46 2.87 -23.68
CA GLN A 113 -33.33 3.67 -22.84
C GLN A 113 -32.61 4.61 -21.85
N THR A 114 -31.36 4.32 -21.45
CA THR A 114 -30.59 5.19 -20.54
C THR A 114 -30.06 6.44 -21.26
N LEU A 115 -30.06 6.46 -22.60
CA LEU A 115 -29.72 7.62 -23.44
C LEU A 115 -30.94 8.48 -23.84
N LYS A 116 -32.09 8.33 -23.19
CA LYS A 116 -33.13 9.37 -23.27
C LYS A 116 -32.69 10.58 -22.45
N SER A 117 -31.86 11.40 -23.08
CA SER A 117 -31.73 12.82 -22.77
C SER A 117 -33.13 13.41 -22.74
N THR A 118 -33.51 13.96 -21.59
CA THR A 118 -34.64 14.87 -21.49
C THR A 118 -34.32 16.09 -22.35
N VAL A 119 -34.87 16.10 -23.57
CA VAL A 119 -35.03 17.31 -24.38
C VAL A 119 -36.53 17.60 -24.40
N GLY A 120 -36.92 18.77 -23.87
CA GLY A 120 -38.26 19.34 -23.97
C GLY A 120 -39.04 19.29 -22.67
#